data_AF-A0A3G6MZX6-F1
#
_entry.id   AF-A0A3G6MZX6-F1
#
_cell.length_a   1.000
_cell.length_b   1.000
_cell.length_c   1.000
_cell.angle_alpha   90.00
_cell.angle_beta   90.00
_cell.angle_gamma   90.00
#
_symmetry.space_group_name_H-M   'P 1'
#
loop_
_entity.id
_entity.type
_entity.pdbx_description
1 polymer ?
#
loop_
_entity_poly.entity_id
_entity_poly.type
_entity_poly.pdbx_seq_one_letter_code
_entity_poly.pdbx_strand_id
1 'polypeptide(L)'
;MFKINLINSFVYLLIKYIIFFLILAFTGDRFKHIVIDNAETSSEMFKLTLGYIVYILIFTIPMILVFGFPLYYILKIKKGWNFIMCIIIFYCVEYFAYTFLNSQKYFYDWNGIYNALIGIILFGILFHKTIRLKFTNPK
;
A
#
# COMPACT_ATOMS: atom_id res chain seq x y z
N MET A 1 9.10 -15.24 -4.40
CA MET A 1 9.30 -14.81 -3.00
C MET A 1 10.46 -13.84 -2.94
N PHE A 2 10.28 -12.73 -2.26
CA PHE A 2 11.27 -11.65 -2.25
C PHE A 2 12.39 -11.90 -1.25
N LYS A 3 13.60 -11.48 -1.65
CA LYS A 3 14.77 -11.40 -0.77
C LYS A 3 14.77 -10.02 -0.08
N ILE A 4 15.41 -9.90 1.08
CA ILE A 4 15.58 -8.60 1.73
C ILE A 4 16.57 -7.77 0.92
N ASN A 5 16.06 -6.84 0.13
CA ASN A 5 16.82 -5.77 -0.50
C ASN A 5 15.90 -4.54 -0.65
N LEU A 6 16.51 -3.39 -0.95
CA LEU A 6 15.77 -2.13 -1.05
C LEU A 6 14.73 -2.19 -2.18
N ILE A 7 15.14 -2.68 -3.36
CA ILE A 7 14.29 -2.79 -4.55
C ILE A 7 13.02 -3.60 -4.26
N ASN A 8 13.13 -4.78 -3.64
CA ASN A 8 11.98 -5.62 -3.32
C ASN A 8 11.05 -4.98 -2.27
N SER A 9 11.59 -4.12 -1.39
CA SER A 9 10.77 -3.35 -0.43
C SER A 9 9.93 -2.31 -1.17
N PHE A 10 10.53 -1.63 -2.15
CA PHE A 10 9.84 -0.66 -3.01
C PHE A 10 8.83 -1.34 -3.94
N VAL A 11 9.20 -2.46 -4.56
CA VAL A 11 8.31 -3.25 -5.42
C VAL A 11 7.12 -3.78 -4.62
N TYR A 12 7.34 -4.24 -3.38
CA TYR A 12 6.24 -4.63 -2.49
C TYR A 12 5.25 -3.48 -2.27
N LEU A 13 5.73 -2.28 -1.93
CA LEU A 13 4.87 -1.11 -1.72
C LEU A 13 4.15 -0.71 -3.01
N LEU A 14 4.82 -0.77 -4.16
CA LEU A 14 4.20 -0.51 -5.46
C LEU A 14 3.05 -1.47 -5.74
N ILE A 15 3.27 -2.78 -5.61
CA ILE A 15 2.21 -3.79 -5.83
C ILE A 15 1.05 -3.56 -4.86
N LYS A 16 1.36 -3.32 -3.58
CA LYS A 16 0.37 -3.06 -2.54
C LYS A 16 -0.50 -1.86 -2.90
N TYR A 17 0.11 -0.72 -3.20
CA TYR A 17 -0.64 0.50 -3.48
C TYR A 17 -1.43 0.38 -4.79
N ILE A 18 -0.91 -0.27 -5.83
CA ILE A 18 -1.69 -0.56 -7.04
C ILE A 18 -2.95 -1.36 -6.71
N ILE A 19 -2.83 -2.45 -5.94
CA ILE A 19 -3.97 -3.27 -5.55
C ILE A 19 -4.96 -2.48 -4.69
N PHE A 20 -4.45 -1.71 -3.73
CA PHE A 20 -5.27 -0.86 -2.87
C PHE A 20 -6.06 0.17 -3.66
N PHE A 21 -5.40 0.92 -4.57
CA PHE A 21 -6.07 1.93 -5.38
C PHE A 21 -7.04 1.34 -6.39
N LEU A 22 -6.77 0.12 -6.90
CA LEU A 22 -7.72 -0.60 -7.74
C LEU A 22 -9.00 -0.91 -6.97
N ILE A 23 -8.90 -1.43 -5.74
CA ILE A 23 -10.07 -1.67 -4.88
C ILE A 23 -10.78 -0.35 -4.56
N LEU A 24 -10.03 0.71 -4.24
CA LEU A 24 -10.59 2.02 -3.94
C LEU A 24 -11.36 2.63 -5.12
N ALA A 25 -10.92 2.37 -6.36
CA ALA A 25 -11.60 2.86 -7.56
C ALA A 25 -13.04 2.35 -7.65
N PHE A 26 -13.30 1.12 -7.21
CA PHE A 26 -14.63 0.51 -7.20
C PHE A 26 -15.38 0.70 -5.87
N THR A 27 -14.71 1.22 -4.84
CA THR A 27 -15.34 1.45 -3.54
C THR A 27 -16.00 2.83 -3.52
N GLY A 28 -17.31 2.86 -3.27
CA GLY A 28 -18.09 4.11 -3.20
C GLY A 28 -18.21 4.83 -4.54
N ASP A 29 -18.30 4.08 -5.64
CA ASP A 29 -18.56 4.59 -7.00
C ASP A 29 -17.58 5.68 -7.50
N ARG A 30 -16.38 5.79 -6.92
CA ARG A 30 -15.40 6.83 -7.27
C ARG A 30 -15.03 6.81 -8.75
N PHE A 31 -14.72 5.64 -9.30
CA PHE A 31 -14.41 5.50 -10.72
C PHE A 31 -15.60 5.87 -11.60
N LYS A 32 -16.82 5.47 -11.19
CA LYS A 32 -18.03 5.83 -11.92
C LYS A 32 -18.22 7.35 -11.95
N HIS A 33 -18.15 8.00 -10.81
CA HIS A 33 -18.33 9.45 -10.70
C HIS A 33 -17.22 10.27 -11.39
N ILE A 34 -15.99 9.78 -11.42
CA ILE A 34 -14.86 10.50 -12.04
C ILE A 34 -14.79 10.25 -13.54
N VAL A 35 -15.06 9.02 -13.98
CA VAL A 35 -14.83 8.58 -15.36
C VAL A 35 -16.13 8.36 -16.12
N ILE A 36 -17.04 7.54 -15.61
CA ILE A 36 -18.24 7.10 -16.36
C ILE A 36 -19.24 8.24 -16.48
N ASP A 37 -19.55 8.92 -15.38
CA ASP A 37 -20.57 9.98 -15.34
C ASP A 37 -20.11 11.26 -16.07
N ASN A 38 -18.81 11.41 -16.33
CA ASN A 38 -18.23 12.58 -17.02
C ASN A 38 -17.77 12.30 -18.47
N ALA A 39 -17.98 11.09 -18.98
CA ALA A 39 -17.62 10.74 -20.35
C ALA A 39 -18.85 10.79 -21.26
N GLU A 40 -18.82 11.64 -22.29
CA GLU A 40 -19.87 11.69 -23.31
C GLU A 40 -19.58 10.72 -24.46
N THR A 41 -18.29 10.38 -24.65
CA THR A 41 -17.83 9.48 -25.72
C THR A 41 -16.86 8.41 -25.19
N SER A 42 -16.68 7.34 -25.99
CA SER A 42 -15.70 6.29 -25.68
C SER A 42 -14.25 6.81 -25.65
N SER A 43 -13.94 7.83 -26.46
CA SER A 43 -12.62 8.48 -26.45
C SER A 43 -12.38 9.25 -25.16
N GLU A 44 -13.38 9.99 -24.68
CA GLU A 44 -13.31 10.70 -23.40
C GLU A 44 -13.22 9.74 -22.22
N MET A 45 -13.99 8.63 -22.25
CA MET A 45 -13.92 7.60 -21.23
C MET A 45 -12.49 7.03 -21.12
N PHE A 46 -11.84 6.76 -22.26
CA PHE A 46 -10.44 6.32 -22.27
C PHE A 46 -9.48 7.37 -21.71
N LYS A 47 -9.64 8.64 -22.10
CA LYS A 47 -8.83 9.77 -21.60
C LYS A 47 -8.97 9.94 -20.09
N LEU A 48 -10.19 9.92 -19.56
CA LEU A 48 -10.48 10.05 -18.13
C LEU A 48 -9.96 8.84 -17.34
N THR A 49 -10.09 7.63 -17.88
CA THR A 49 -9.52 6.41 -17.30
C THR A 49 -8.00 6.52 -17.16
N LEU A 50 -7.30 6.91 -18.23
CA LEU A 50 -5.86 7.12 -18.20
C LEU A 50 -5.47 8.23 -17.21
N GLY A 51 -6.20 9.34 -17.22
CA GLY A 51 -5.99 10.44 -16.27
C GLY A 51 -6.09 9.97 -14.82
N TYR A 52 -7.10 9.16 -14.51
CA TYR A 52 -7.29 8.58 -13.18
C TYR A 52 -6.16 7.63 -12.78
N ILE A 53 -5.71 6.76 -13.69
CA ILE A 53 -4.58 5.85 -13.45
C ILE A 53 -3.28 6.65 -13.20
N VAL A 54 -2.99 7.64 -14.04
CA VAL A 54 -1.79 8.48 -13.90
C VAL A 54 -1.83 9.26 -12.58
N TYR A 55 -2.99 9.82 -12.22
CA TYR A 55 -3.19 10.50 -10.95
C TYR A 55 -2.83 9.58 -9.77
N ILE A 56 -3.37 8.35 -9.75
CA ILE A 56 -3.07 7.35 -8.72
C ILE A 56 -1.57 7.02 -8.66
N LEU A 57 -0.94 6.80 -9.82
CA LEU A 57 0.48 6.44 -9.87
C LEU A 57 1.36 7.57 -9.33
N ILE A 58 1.04 8.82 -9.64
CA ILE A 58 1.76 9.99 -9.12
C ILE A 58 1.63 10.06 -7.59
N PHE A 59 0.43 9.89 -7.04
CA PHE A 59 0.21 9.88 -5.58
C PHE A 59 0.87 8.70 -4.88
N THR A 60 1.12 7.60 -5.60
CA THR A 60 1.80 6.43 -5.06
C THR A 60 3.30 6.66 -4.84
N ILE A 61 3.95 7.49 -5.66
CA ILE A 61 5.40 7.77 -5.58
C ILE A 61 5.83 8.29 -4.20
N PRO A 62 5.25 9.37 -3.64
CA PRO A 62 5.67 9.88 -2.33
C PRO A 62 5.44 8.85 -1.23
N MET A 63 4.36 8.06 -1.30
CA MET A 63 4.09 7.00 -0.32
C MET A 63 5.18 5.91 -0.36
N ILE A 64 5.58 5.46 -1.56
CA ILE A 64 6.69 4.50 -1.69
C ILE A 64 8.00 5.08 -1.15
N LEU A 65 8.30 6.35 -1.45
CA LEU A 65 9.55 6.98 -0.99
C LEU A 65 9.59 7.10 0.54
N VAL A 66 8.48 7.52 1.16
CA VAL A 66 8.39 7.70 2.62
C VAL A 66 8.41 6.34 3.33
N PHE A 67 7.67 5.35 2.86
CA PHE A 67 7.52 4.06 3.55
C PHE A 67 8.53 2.99 3.11
N GLY A 68 9.19 3.16 1.97
CA GLY A 68 10.12 2.18 1.40
C GLY A 68 11.38 1.98 2.24
N PHE A 69 11.98 3.07 2.71
CA PHE A 69 13.17 3.01 3.57
C PHE A 69 12.85 2.42 4.95
N PRO A 70 11.84 2.88 5.72
CA PRO A 70 11.45 2.26 6.97
C PRO A 70 11.20 0.76 6.82
N LEU A 71 10.42 0.34 5.82
CA LEU A 71 10.13 -1.07 5.60
C LEU A 71 11.40 -1.89 5.35
N TYR A 72 12.32 -1.39 4.54
CA TYR A 72 13.58 -2.06 4.27
C TYR A 72 14.41 -2.30 5.54
N TYR A 73 14.50 -1.30 6.43
CA TYR A 73 15.20 -1.46 7.70
C TYR A 73 14.47 -2.42 8.65
N ILE A 74 13.13 -2.39 8.70
CA ILE A 74 12.33 -3.34 9.48
C ILE A 74 12.60 -4.77 9.01
N LEU A 75 12.61 -5.01 7.69
CA LEU A 75 12.89 -6.32 7.10
C LEU A 75 14.29 -6.85 7.46
N LYS A 76 15.26 -5.99 7.80
CA LYS A 76 16.59 -6.40 8.25
C LYS A 76 16.67 -6.83 9.72
N ILE A 77 15.67 -6.55 10.54
CA ILE A 77 15.66 -6.92 11.95
C ILE A 77 15.73 -8.44 12.09
N LYS A 78 16.73 -8.95 12.82
CA LYS A 78 16.91 -10.41 13.01
C LYS A 78 15.98 -10.98 14.07
N LYS A 79 15.82 -10.28 15.19
CA LYS A 79 14.99 -10.72 16.32
C LYS A 79 13.51 -10.67 15.96
N GLY A 80 12.83 -11.83 16.00
CA GLY A 80 11.43 -11.97 15.61
C GLY A 80 10.47 -11.03 16.35
N TRP A 81 10.63 -10.87 17.68
CA TRP A 81 9.77 -9.99 18.47
C TRP A 81 9.91 -8.52 18.09
N ASN A 82 11.15 -8.02 17.98
CA ASN A 82 11.42 -6.65 17.54
C ASN A 82 10.87 -6.41 16.12
N PHE A 83 10.98 -7.40 15.24
CA PHE A 83 10.41 -7.35 13.90
C PHE A 83 8.88 -7.21 13.91
N ILE A 84 8.17 -7.99 14.74
CA ILE A 84 6.71 -7.90 14.89
C ILE A 84 6.31 -6.51 15.42
N MET A 85 6.98 -6.01 16.45
CA MET A 85 6.64 -4.71 17.02
C MET A 85 6.84 -3.59 15.99
N CYS A 86 7.96 -3.59 15.25
CA CYS A 86 8.20 -2.60 14.22
C CYS A 86 7.22 -2.70 13.05
N ILE A 87 6.80 -3.91 12.63
CA ILE A 87 5.83 -4.03 11.53
C ILE A 87 4.43 -3.56 11.94
N ILE A 88 4.03 -3.80 13.19
CA ILE A 88 2.76 -3.26 13.72
C ILE A 88 2.81 -1.73 13.71
N ILE A 89 3.88 -1.15 14.27
CA ILE A 89 4.07 0.32 14.27
C ILE A 89 4.07 0.86 12.83
N PHE A 90 4.73 0.19 11.90
CA PHE A 90 4.76 0.58 10.50
C PHE A 90 3.36 0.69 9.89
N TYR A 91 2.51 -0.33 10.06
CA TYR A 91 1.13 -0.27 9.56
C TYR A 91 0.26 0.74 10.30
N CYS A 92 0.47 0.96 11.60
CA CYS A 92 -0.21 2.03 12.33
C CYS A 92 0.16 3.41 11.77
N VAL A 93 1.45 3.69 11.59
CA VAL A 93 1.92 4.96 11.02
C VAL A 93 1.39 5.15 9.60
N GLU A 94 1.40 4.10 8.79
CA GLU A 94 0.86 4.16 7.43
C GLU A 94 -0.64 4.41 7.40
N TYR A 95 -1.41 3.76 8.29
CA TYR A 95 -2.83 4.03 8.47
C TYR A 95 -3.07 5.50 8.78
N PHE A 96 -2.36 6.04 9.78
CA PHE A 96 -2.52 7.45 10.17
C PHE A 96 -2.06 8.41 9.08
N ALA A 97 -0.95 8.13 8.39
CA ALA A 97 -0.49 8.95 7.28
C ALA A 97 -1.53 8.98 6.16
N TYR A 98 -2.10 7.83 5.80
CA TYR A 98 -3.14 7.76 4.79
C TYR A 98 -4.40 8.52 5.20
N THR A 99 -4.90 8.26 6.41
CA THR A 99 -6.14 8.89 6.93
C THR A 99 -5.97 10.39 7.09
N PHE A 100 -4.84 10.87 7.62
CA PHE A 100 -4.59 12.30 7.82
C PHE A 100 -4.43 13.07 6.51
N LEU A 101 -3.78 12.47 5.50
CA LEU A 101 -3.55 13.12 4.22
C LEU A 101 -4.78 13.13 3.31
N ASN A 102 -5.66 12.12 3.41
CA ASN A 102 -6.76 11.93 2.45
C ASN A 102 -8.18 12.00 3.05
N SER A 103 -8.33 11.79 4.36
CA SER A 103 -9.62 11.73 5.06
C SER A 103 -9.60 12.73 6.22
N GLN A 104 -9.81 14.01 5.92
CA GLN A 104 -10.00 15.04 6.95
C GLN A 104 -11.31 14.86 7.75
N LYS A 105 -12.18 13.91 7.37
CA LYS A 105 -13.57 13.85 7.87
C LYS A 105 -13.80 12.88 9.03
N TYR A 106 -13.04 11.79 9.16
CA TYR A 106 -13.21 10.84 10.27
C TYR A 106 -11.90 10.12 10.65
N PHE A 107 -11.64 10.00 11.94
CA PHE A 107 -10.50 9.25 12.53
C PHE A 107 -10.53 7.74 12.17
N TYR A 108 -11.71 7.24 11.78
CA TYR A 108 -11.95 5.87 11.33
C TYR A 108 -12.36 5.87 9.84
N ASP A 109 -11.38 5.84 8.94
CA ASP A 109 -11.65 5.61 7.52
C ASP A 109 -11.44 4.13 7.16
N TRP A 110 -12.48 3.51 6.59
CA TRP A 110 -12.44 2.16 6.04
C TRP A 110 -11.36 1.99 4.96
N ASN A 111 -11.05 3.05 4.21
CA ASN A 111 -9.98 3.03 3.21
C ASN A 111 -8.61 2.75 3.84
N GLY A 112 -8.32 3.35 4.99
CA GLY A 112 -7.09 3.07 5.74
C GLY A 112 -7.02 1.62 6.21
N ILE A 113 -8.16 1.05 6.62
CA ILE A 113 -8.26 -0.35 7.04
C ILE A 113 -7.99 -1.29 5.86
N TYR A 114 -8.58 -1.02 4.69
CA TYR A 114 -8.33 -1.79 3.47
C TYR A 114 -6.85 -1.74 3.07
N ASN A 115 -6.20 -0.58 3.13
CA ASN A 115 -4.77 -0.43 2.85
C ASN A 115 -3.91 -1.31 3.78
N ALA A 116 -4.21 -1.30 5.08
CA ALA A 116 -3.50 -2.11 6.06
C ALA A 116 -3.70 -3.62 5.84
N LEU A 117 -4.95 -4.07 5.62
CA LEU A 117 -5.28 -5.47 5.38
C LEU A 117 -4.60 -6.03 4.12
N ILE A 118 -4.70 -5.31 3.00
CA ILE A 118 -4.02 -5.68 1.74
C ILE A 118 -2.51 -5.75 1.97
N GLY A 119 -1.97 -4.76 2.70
CA GLY A 119 -0.57 -4.72 3.07
C GLY A 119 -0.12 -5.97 3.82
N ILE A 120 -0.83 -6.35 4.90
CA ILE A 120 -0.51 -7.51 5.73
C ILE A 120 -0.55 -8.81 4.92
N ILE A 121 -1.60 -9.01 4.11
CA ILE A 121 -1.75 -10.21 3.28
C ILE A 121 -0.61 -10.31 2.27
N LEU A 122 -0.34 -9.25 1.50
CA LEU A 122 0.72 -9.24 0.51
C LEU A 122 2.10 -9.39 1.16
N PHE A 123 2.31 -8.79 2.33
CA PHE A 123 3.57 -8.89 3.07
C PHE A 123 3.82 -10.33 3.50
N GLY A 124 2.79 -10.98 4.05
CA GLY A 124 2.81 -12.40 4.37
C GLY A 124 3.19 -13.24 3.16
N ILE A 125 2.49 -13.09 2.03
CA ILE A 125 2.73 -13.88 0.81
C ILE A 125 4.14 -13.65 0.26
N LEU A 126 4.54 -12.40 0.06
CA LEU A 126 5.77 -12.04 -0.64
C LEU A 126 7.03 -12.29 0.20
N PHE A 127 6.95 -12.16 1.54
CA PHE A 127 8.07 -12.31 2.46
C PHE A 127 7.96 -13.52 3.42
N HIS A 128 7.03 -14.48 3.21
CA HIS A 128 6.79 -15.58 4.17
C HIS A 128 8.05 -16.33 4.63
N LYS A 129 8.97 -16.76 3.74
CA LYS A 129 10.19 -17.48 4.23
C LYS A 129 11.12 -16.52 4.96
N THR A 130 11.21 -15.26 4.54
CA THR A 130 11.99 -14.25 5.27
C THR A 130 11.47 -14.06 6.68
N ILE A 131 10.15 -14.00 6.85
CA ILE A 131 9.49 -13.91 8.16
C ILE A 131 9.79 -15.18 8.96
N ARG A 132 9.55 -16.36 8.39
CA ARG A 132 9.78 -17.67 9.04
C ARG A 132 11.20 -17.79 9.59
N LEU A 133 12.22 -17.40 8.82
CA LEU A 133 13.62 -17.49 9.22
C LEU A 133 13.95 -16.69 10.49
N LYS A 134 13.22 -15.60 10.77
CA LYS A 134 13.42 -14.78 11.98
C LYS A 134 12.96 -15.47 13.27
N PHE A 135 12.11 -16.49 13.17
CA PHE A 135 11.57 -17.24 14.31
C PHE A 135 12.19 -18.63 14.45
N THR A 136 12.72 -19.20 13.36
CA THR A 136 13.33 -20.54 13.39
C THR A 136 14.83 -20.52 13.63
N ASN A 137 15.54 -19.43 13.32
CA ASN A 137 16.99 -19.28 13.55
C ASN A 137 17.29 -17.97 14.29
N PRO A 138 16.94 -17.86 15.58
CA PRO A 138 17.32 -16.71 16.40
C PRO A 138 18.84 -16.75 16.64
N LYS A 139 19.60 -16.08 15.77
CA LYS A 139 21.00 -15.70 16.05
C LYS A 139 21.04 -14.29 16.63
#